data_AF-A0A1W1H4Q0-F1
#
_entry.id   AF-A0A1W1H4Q0-F1
#
_cell.length_a   1.000
_cell.length_b   1.000
_cell.length_c   1.000
_cell.angle_alpha   90.00
_cell.angle_beta   90.00
_cell.angle_gamma   90.00
#
_symmetry.space_group_name_H-M   'P 1'
#
loop_
_entity.id
_entity.type
_entity.pdbx_description
1 polymer ?
#
loop_
_entity_poly.entity_id
_entity_poly.type
_entity_poly.pdbx_seq_one_letter_code
_entity_poly.pdbx_strand_id
1 'polypeptide(L)'
;MGSDSTNASDKTVVIDNGDASSEFFNVNSHDIYDSTVVTPEHENKRKRVGLIAGGGQFPLLFAERAVKKGYKVFVAAYVSEAESEIEKHASEVEWLHLGQVGRLIRFFRKHYVSEAVMVGSVQKTRIFKDIKPDFKAIKFIISRKNSHDDFILRSFADLLENEGIKIRPSTFLLPDLLSPRGCWTRRKPASSEYRDIETGWHVAREIGRLDVGQCVVIANGTVLAVEAADGTDATIERGASLANIREGASGWDKKSGFFSVSEGGVIVVKLAKPQQDLRFDMPASGIKTIETMIRCKASVLVLEAEKSISFDRKEMIEMADNNGISIVAMQDSDFTSIKSD
;
A
#
# COMPACT_ATOMS: atom_id res chain seq x y z
N MET A 1 9.95 2.30 -62.66
CA MET A 1 11.28 2.29 -63.33
C MET A 1 11.77 3.72 -63.26
N GLY A 2 12.80 4.11 -62.54
CA GLY A 2 13.88 3.48 -61.80
C GLY A 2 14.82 4.65 -61.56
N SER A 3 14.99 5.05 -60.31
CA SER A 3 15.68 6.26 -59.88
C SER A 3 17.19 6.17 -60.08
N ASP A 4 17.75 7.24 -60.64
CA ASP A 4 19.18 7.46 -60.84
C ASP A 4 19.98 7.39 -59.54
N SER A 5 21.01 6.55 -59.58
CA SER A 5 22.17 6.57 -58.71
C SER A 5 23.24 7.47 -59.33
N THR A 6 23.74 8.48 -58.60
CA THR A 6 25.14 8.88 -58.77
C THR A 6 25.69 9.61 -57.54
N ASN A 7 26.76 9.00 -57.02
CA ASN A 7 27.98 9.58 -56.48
C ASN A 7 27.94 10.37 -55.16
N ALA A 8 28.42 9.64 -54.14
CA ALA A 8 29.16 10.14 -53.02
C ALA A 8 30.29 11.09 -53.45
N SER A 9 30.30 12.29 -52.87
CA SER A 9 31.51 13.09 -52.71
C SER A 9 31.79 13.17 -51.22
N ASP A 10 32.80 12.43 -50.77
CA ASP A 10 33.43 12.59 -49.47
C ASP A 10 33.82 14.06 -49.29
N LYS A 11 33.26 14.71 -48.27
CA LYS A 11 33.77 15.99 -47.79
C LYS A 11 34.40 15.75 -46.43
N THR A 12 35.71 15.56 -46.45
CA THR A 12 36.58 15.60 -45.29
C THR A 12 36.46 16.97 -44.63
N VAL A 13 35.84 17.03 -43.45
CA VAL A 13 35.95 18.20 -42.57
C VAL A 13 37.10 17.91 -41.63
N VAL A 14 38.23 18.57 -41.87
CA VAL A 14 39.38 18.60 -40.97
C VAL A 14 39.01 19.46 -39.77
N ILE A 15 38.89 18.85 -38.59
CA ILE A 15 38.95 19.57 -37.32
C ILE A 15 40.25 19.16 -36.67
N ASP A 16 41.21 20.06 -36.75
CA ASP A 16 42.48 19.99 -36.04
C ASP A 16 42.22 20.28 -34.56
N ASN A 17 42.45 19.29 -33.71
CA ASN A 17 42.67 19.43 -32.28
C ASN A 17 43.55 18.25 -31.85
N GLY A 18 44.84 18.52 -31.69
CA GLY A 18 45.79 17.56 -31.15
C GLY A 18 45.40 17.14 -29.74
N ASP A 19 45.17 15.84 -29.53
CA ASP A 19 46.04 14.98 -28.73
C ASP A 19 45.64 13.52 -28.91
N ALA A 20 46.60 12.62 -28.80
CA ALA A 20 46.50 11.23 -29.24
C ALA A 20 45.71 10.33 -28.27
N SER A 21 44.66 9.65 -28.77
CA SER A 21 44.39 8.21 -28.53
C SER A 21 43.17 7.78 -29.35
N SER A 22 43.43 6.98 -30.38
CA SER A 22 42.45 6.42 -31.30
C SER A 22 41.89 5.10 -30.76
N GLU A 23 40.63 5.06 -30.34
CA GLU A 23 39.82 3.84 -30.35
C GLU A 23 38.71 3.99 -31.39
N PHE A 24 38.82 3.21 -32.47
CA PHE A 24 37.81 3.12 -33.52
C PHE A 24 36.67 2.21 -33.04
N PHE A 25 35.54 2.80 -32.62
CA PHE A 25 34.28 2.07 -32.48
C PHE A 25 33.47 2.22 -33.78
N ASN A 26 33.33 1.09 -34.48
CA ASN A 26 32.50 0.97 -35.67
C ASN A 26 31.03 0.87 -35.25
N VAL A 27 30.27 1.97 -35.35
CA VAL A 27 28.84 1.99 -35.05
C VAL A 27 28.07 1.94 -36.38
N ASN A 28 27.34 0.85 -36.60
CA ASN A 28 26.45 0.68 -37.74
C ASN A 28 25.38 1.78 -37.78
N SER A 29 25.14 2.34 -38.96
CA SER A 29 24.22 3.46 -39.22
C SER A 29 22.73 3.07 -39.19
N HIS A 30 22.29 2.34 -38.17
CA HIS A 30 20.87 1.98 -37.97
C HIS A 30 20.31 2.29 -36.58
N ASP A 31 21.10 2.83 -35.64
CA ASP A 31 20.66 3.10 -34.25
C ASP A 31 20.52 4.60 -33.91
N ILE A 32 20.11 5.45 -34.86
CA ILE A 32 19.83 6.86 -34.59
C ILE A 32 18.38 7.18 -34.95
N TYR A 33 17.42 6.66 -34.18
CA TYR A 33 16.05 7.20 -34.10
C TYR A 33 15.38 6.74 -32.79
N ASP A 34 15.72 7.35 -31.66
CA ASP A 34 14.73 7.77 -30.64
C ASP A 34 15.39 8.67 -29.58
N SER A 35 15.75 9.89 -29.96
CA SER A 35 16.02 10.96 -29.00
C SER A 35 14.99 12.06 -29.20
N THR A 36 13.75 11.79 -28.77
CA THR A 36 12.72 12.82 -28.70
C THR A 36 13.15 13.87 -27.67
N VAL A 37 13.48 15.07 -28.18
CA VAL A 37 13.69 16.28 -27.39
C VAL A 37 12.42 16.53 -26.57
N VAL A 38 12.48 16.27 -25.26
CA VAL A 38 11.38 16.59 -24.35
C VAL A 38 11.38 18.10 -24.15
N THR A 39 10.39 18.79 -24.71
CA THR A 39 10.21 20.22 -24.47
C THR A 39 9.82 20.47 -23.00
N PRO A 40 10.19 21.62 -22.40
CA PRO A 40 9.81 21.96 -21.01
C PRO A 40 8.30 21.89 -20.76
N GLU A 41 7.48 22.17 -21.78
CA GLU A 41 6.02 22.05 -21.72
C GLU A 41 5.52 20.60 -21.58
N HIS A 42 6.21 19.64 -22.20
CA HIS A 42 5.88 18.22 -22.10
C HIS A 42 6.35 17.64 -20.75
N GLU A 43 7.46 18.11 -20.22
CA GLU A 43 7.92 17.81 -18.85
C GLU A 43 6.96 18.36 -17.78
N ASN A 44 6.43 19.57 -18.00
CA ASN A 44 5.48 20.25 -17.10
C ASN A 44 4.06 19.62 -17.10
N LYS A 45 3.74 18.77 -18.10
CA LYS A 45 2.57 17.89 -18.09
C LYS A 45 2.82 16.57 -17.35
N ARG A 46 4.05 16.04 -17.36
CA ARG A 46 4.40 14.75 -16.72
C ARG A 46 4.48 14.79 -15.19
N LYS A 47 4.55 15.97 -14.57
CA LYS A 47 4.58 16.14 -13.11
C LYS A 47 3.27 16.63 -12.53
N ARG A 48 2.14 16.06 -12.96
CA ARG A 48 0.81 16.32 -12.39
C ARG A 48 0.25 15.03 -11.86
N VAL A 49 -0.27 15.05 -10.64
CA VAL A 49 -0.88 13.87 -10.03
C VAL A 49 -2.20 14.25 -9.38
N GLY A 50 -3.23 13.44 -9.62
CA GLY A 50 -4.49 13.48 -8.90
C GLY A 50 -4.35 12.76 -7.57
N LEU A 51 -4.87 13.35 -6.51
CA LEU A 51 -5.01 12.69 -5.21
C LEU A 51 -6.50 12.63 -4.86
N ILE A 52 -7.06 11.43 -4.84
CA ILE A 52 -8.41 11.19 -4.31
C ILE A 52 -8.24 10.90 -2.82
N ALA A 53 -8.55 11.88 -1.97
CA ALA A 53 -8.23 11.87 -0.55
C ALA A 53 -9.45 11.49 0.32
N GLY A 54 -9.31 10.40 1.06
CA GLY A 54 -10.13 10.05 2.22
C GLY A 54 -9.51 10.55 3.54
N GLY A 55 -9.84 9.89 4.65
CA GLY A 55 -9.34 10.24 5.98
C GLY A 55 -8.00 9.61 6.36
N GLY A 56 -7.44 10.10 7.46
CA GLY A 56 -6.17 9.65 8.04
C GLY A 56 -4.94 10.41 7.50
N GLN A 57 -3.76 10.04 8.00
CA GLN A 57 -2.50 10.75 7.71
C GLN A 57 -1.94 10.54 6.30
N PHE A 58 -2.34 9.47 5.61
CA PHE A 58 -1.70 9.04 4.37
C PHE A 58 -1.87 10.04 3.20
N PRO A 59 -3.04 10.67 2.97
CA PRO A 59 -3.17 11.70 1.92
C PRO A 59 -2.23 12.89 2.11
N LEU A 60 -2.08 13.38 3.35
CA LEU A 60 -1.17 14.49 3.68
C LEU A 60 0.27 14.12 3.36
N LEU A 61 0.72 12.95 3.84
CA LEU A 61 2.07 12.45 3.59
C LEU A 61 2.34 12.25 2.10
N PHE A 62 1.36 11.75 1.35
CA PHE A 62 1.45 11.61 -0.10
C PHE A 62 1.60 12.97 -0.78
N ALA A 63 0.74 13.94 -0.46
CA ALA A 63 0.78 15.26 -1.07
C ALA A 63 2.11 15.97 -0.78
N GLU A 64 2.58 15.95 0.46
CA GLU A 64 3.87 16.52 0.85
C GLU A 64 5.03 15.88 0.06
N ARG A 65 5.07 14.54 -0.01
CA ARG A 65 6.12 13.83 -0.73
C ARG A 65 6.07 14.08 -2.24
N ALA A 66 4.88 14.16 -2.80
CA ALA A 66 4.68 14.45 -4.22
C ALA A 66 5.23 15.84 -4.57
N VAL A 67 4.91 16.86 -3.76
CA VAL A 67 5.47 18.22 -3.92
C VAL A 67 7.00 18.21 -3.81
N LYS A 68 7.58 17.53 -2.82
CA LYS A 68 9.05 17.39 -2.69
C LYS A 68 9.70 16.73 -3.90
N LYS A 69 8.99 15.85 -4.60
CA LYS A 69 9.43 15.21 -5.87
C LYS A 69 9.12 16.05 -7.11
N GLY A 70 8.58 17.25 -6.94
CA GLY A 70 8.30 18.22 -8.00
C GLY A 70 6.96 18.04 -8.70
N TYR A 71 6.02 17.27 -8.13
CA TYR A 71 4.67 17.14 -8.67
C TYR A 71 3.79 18.33 -8.28
N LYS A 72 2.94 18.77 -9.21
CA LYS A 72 1.73 19.53 -8.92
C LYS A 72 0.62 18.57 -8.52
N VAL A 73 0.10 18.72 -7.30
CA VAL A 73 -0.89 17.82 -6.72
C VAL A 73 -2.28 18.45 -6.84
N PHE A 74 -3.20 17.77 -7.51
CA PHE A 74 -4.59 18.19 -7.64
C PHE A 74 -5.46 17.28 -6.79
N VAL A 75 -6.05 17.82 -5.73
CA VAL A 75 -6.69 17.01 -4.69
C VAL A 75 -8.20 17.04 -4.86
N ALA A 76 -8.80 15.87 -5.01
CA ALA A 76 -10.21 15.67 -4.82
C ALA A 76 -10.44 15.12 -3.41
N ALA A 77 -10.84 16.00 -2.49
CA ALA A 77 -10.96 15.68 -1.07
C ALA A 77 -12.41 15.37 -0.70
N TYR A 78 -12.67 14.26 -0.02
CA TYR A 78 -14.01 13.94 0.43
C TYR A 78 -14.37 14.70 1.72
N VAL A 79 -15.48 15.43 1.65
CA VAL A 79 -16.07 16.17 2.78
C VAL A 79 -16.32 15.20 3.93
N SER A 80 -15.95 15.64 5.14
CA SER A 80 -16.08 14.87 6.38
C SER A 80 -15.20 13.61 6.50
N GLU A 81 -14.29 13.39 5.55
CA GLU A 81 -13.26 12.34 5.60
C GLU A 81 -11.86 12.97 5.64
N ALA A 82 -11.54 13.80 4.63
CA ALA A 82 -10.22 14.39 4.48
C ALA A 82 -9.99 15.59 5.42
N GLU A 83 -8.73 15.75 5.83
CA GLU A 83 -8.29 16.86 6.69
C GLU A 83 -8.03 18.12 5.85
N SER A 84 -8.45 19.28 6.36
CA SER A 84 -8.28 20.57 5.65
C SER A 84 -6.82 20.97 5.43
N GLU A 85 -5.89 20.40 6.22
CA GLU A 85 -4.45 20.61 6.04
C GLU A 85 -3.94 20.21 4.65
N ILE A 86 -4.69 19.38 3.91
CA ILE A 86 -4.32 18.94 2.57
C ILE A 86 -4.18 20.10 1.58
N GLU A 87 -4.86 21.22 1.84
CA GLU A 87 -4.78 22.45 1.06
C GLU A 87 -3.37 23.05 1.05
N LYS A 88 -2.57 22.82 2.11
CA LYS A 88 -1.18 23.33 2.23
C LYS A 88 -0.23 22.73 1.18
N HIS A 89 -0.54 21.54 0.70
CA HIS A 89 0.31 20.79 -0.25
C HIS A 89 -0.35 20.61 -1.62
N ALA A 90 -1.54 21.19 -1.82
CA ALA A 90 -2.29 21.10 -3.07
C ALA A 90 -2.04 22.30 -3.98
N SER A 91 -1.98 22.06 -5.28
CA SER A 91 -2.07 23.12 -6.29
C SER A 91 -3.50 23.63 -6.46
N GLU A 92 -4.48 22.73 -6.37
CA GLU A 92 -5.91 23.05 -6.31
C GLU A 92 -6.62 21.93 -5.57
N VAL A 93 -7.69 22.26 -4.83
CA VAL A 93 -8.52 21.30 -4.10
C VAL A 93 -9.96 21.43 -4.56
N GLU A 94 -10.59 20.30 -4.88
CA GLU A 94 -12.04 20.21 -5.02
C GLU A 94 -12.61 19.33 -3.90
N TRP A 95 -13.42 19.95 -3.04
CA TRP A 95 -14.17 19.25 -2.00
C TRP A 95 -15.42 18.59 -2.60
N LEU A 96 -15.53 17.27 -2.41
CA LEU A 96 -16.56 16.41 -2.98
C LEU A 96 -17.31 15.65 -1.89
N HIS A 97 -18.58 15.35 -2.16
CA HIS A 97 -19.31 14.31 -1.43
C HIS A 97 -19.13 12.96 -2.12
N LEU A 98 -19.31 11.87 -1.37
CA LEU A 98 -19.31 10.53 -1.93
C LEU A 98 -20.36 10.41 -3.04
N GLY A 99 -20.03 9.73 -4.14
CA GLY A 99 -20.92 9.60 -5.31
C GLY A 99 -20.84 10.74 -6.35
N GLN A 100 -20.08 11.80 -6.12
CA GLN A 100 -19.89 12.88 -7.11
C GLN A 100 -18.79 12.57 -8.15
N VAL A 101 -18.92 11.42 -8.81
CA VAL A 101 -17.91 10.85 -9.72
C VAL A 101 -17.70 11.68 -10.99
N GLY A 102 -18.76 12.20 -11.58
CA GLY A 102 -18.70 13.10 -12.72
C GLY A 102 -18.04 14.44 -12.38
N ARG A 103 -18.22 14.97 -11.16
CA ARG A 103 -17.47 16.16 -10.70
C ARG A 103 -15.98 15.89 -10.59
N LEU A 104 -15.61 14.78 -9.93
CA LEU A 104 -14.22 14.32 -9.84
C LEU A 104 -13.53 14.27 -11.22
N ILE A 105 -14.18 13.66 -12.21
CA ILE A 105 -13.60 13.54 -13.55
C ILE A 105 -13.46 14.90 -14.23
N ARG A 106 -14.47 15.79 -14.08
CA ARG A 106 -14.38 17.16 -14.63
C ARG A 106 -13.24 17.94 -13.99
N PHE A 107 -13.04 17.81 -12.68
CA PHE A 107 -11.92 18.40 -11.96
C PHE A 107 -10.58 17.96 -12.56
N PHE A 108 -10.32 16.66 -12.60
CA PHE A 108 -9.06 16.13 -13.12
C PHE A 108 -8.83 16.50 -14.59
N ARG A 109 -9.87 16.49 -15.44
CA ARG A 109 -9.77 16.94 -16.82
C ARG A 109 -9.45 18.43 -16.95
N LYS A 110 -10.11 19.30 -16.18
CA LYS A 110 -9.85 20.74 -16.11
C LYS A 110 -8.37 21.02 -15.80
N HIS A 111 -7.74 20.17 -14.99
CA HIS A 111 -6.34 20.31 -14.57
C HIS A 111 -5.34 19.44 -15.32
N TYR A 112 -5.77 18.77 -16.40
CA TYR A 112 -4.95 17.88 -17.24
C TYR A 112 -4.26 16.77 -16.44
N VAL A 113 -4.97 16.21 -15.46
CA VAL A 113 -4.54 15.07 -14.65
C VAL A 113 -4.88 13.78 -15.41
N SER A 114 -3.85 13.00 -15.76
CA SER A 114 -3.99 11.69 -16.42
C SER A 114 -3.56 10.52 -15.53
N GLU A 115 -2.92 10.78 -14.39
CA GLU A 115 -2.56 9.78 -13.39
C GLU A 115 -3.04 10.25 -12.01
N ALA A 116 -3.64 9.36 -11.23
CA ALA A 116 -4.11 9.65 -9.89
C ALA A 116 -3.84 8.50 -8.91
N VAL A 117 -3.87 8.80 -7.61
CA VAL A 117 -3.87 7.82 -6.53
C VAL A 117 -5.14 7.95 -5.70
N MET A 118 -5.56 6.85 -5.10
CA MET A 118 -6.60 6.81 -4.08
C MET A 118 -5.93 6.52 -2.74
N VAL A 119 -6.12 7.40 -1.76
CA VAL A 119 -5.41 7.35 -0.49
C VAL A 119 -6.35 7.74 0.65
N GLY A 120 -6.26 7.01 1.76
CA GLY A 120 -7.02 7.30 2.98
C GLY A 120 -8.26 6.41 3.14
N SER A 121 -8.79 6.38 4.36
CA SER A 121 -9.97 5.59 4.70
C SER A 121 -11.27 6.27 4.24
N VAL A 122 -12.28 5.48 3.91
CA VAL A 122 -13.67 5.94 3.76
C VAL A 122 -14.51 5.17 4.77
N GLN A 123 -15.19 5.87 5.68
CA GLN A 123 -15.98 5.19 6.69
C GLN A 123 -17.30 4.68 6.08
N LYS A 124 -17.56 3.37 6.21
CA LYS A 124 -18.79 2.74 5.69
C LYS A 124 -20.07 3.40 6.21
N THR A 125 -20.09 3.84 7.46
CA THR A 125 -21.23 4.55 8.07
C THR A 125 -21.56 5.87 7.38
N ARG A 126 -20.57 6.50 6.73
CA ARG A 126 -20.72 7.78 6.02
C ARG A 126 -21.20 7.60 4.59
N ILE A 127 -20.91 6.46 3.95
CA ILE A 127 -21.50 6.08 2.65
C ILE A 127 -23.04 6.14 2.74
N PHE A 128 -23.64 5.74 3.86
CA PHE A 128 -25.10 5.75 4.04
C PHE A 128 -25.68 7.12 4.39
N LYS A 129 -24.88 8.10 4.82
CA LYS A 129 -25.37 9.41 5.30
C LYS A 129 -25.09 10.56 4.33
N ASP A 130 -23.94 10.55 3.67
CA ASP A 130 -23.41 11.70 2.94
C ASP A 130 -23.22 11.45 1.43
N ILE A 131 -23.83 10.39 0.89
CA ILE A 131 -23.76 10.08 -0.54
C ILE A 131 -24.68 11.01 -1.36
N LYS A 132 -24.09 11.64 -2.39
CA LYS A 132 -24.77 12.47 -3.38
C LYS A 132 -24.43 11.96 -4.77
N PRO A 133 -25.05 10.85 -5.21
CA PRO A 133 -24.70 10.21 -6.47
C PRO A 133 -25.11 11.09 -7.65
N ASP A 134 -24.16 11.39 -8.54
CA ASP A 134 -24.48 12.03 -9.81
C ASP A 134 -24.86 11.00 -10.88
N PHE A 135 -25.35 11.47 -12.04
CA PHE A 135 -25.76 10.60 -13.15
C PHE A 135 -24.71 9.54 -13.52
N LYS A 136 -23.43 9.87 -13.37
CA LYS A 136 -22.33 8.95 -13.69
C LYS A 136 -22.19 7.87 -12.63
N ALA A 137 -22.30 8.23 -11.35
CA ALA A 137 -22.39 7.27 -10.25
C ALA A 137 -23.63 6.38 -10.34
N ILE A 138 -24.79 6.93 -10.74
CA ILE A 138 -26.01 6.15 -10.94
C ILE A 138 -25.82 5.11 -12.06
N LYS A 139 -25.28 5.53 -13.22
CA LYS A 139 -24.96 4.60 -14.32
C LYS A 139 -23.95 3.51 -13.90
N PHE A 140 -22.99 3.89 -13.07
CA PHE A 140 -21.99 2.98 -12.49
C PHE A 140 -22.62 1.93 -11.55
N ILE A 141 -23.60 2.33 -10.73
CA ILE A 141 -24.28 1.42 -9.80
C ILE A 141 -25.22 0.47 -10.56
N ILE A 142 -26.04 0.99 -11.47
CA ILE A 142 -27.05 0.22 -12.23
C ILE A 142 -26.42 -0.91 -13.07
N SER A 143 -25.18 -0.72 -13.52
CA SER A 143 -24.46 -1.72 -14.31
C SER A 143 -23.90 -2.90 -13.51
N ARG A 144 -24.13 -2.98 -12.18
CA ARG A 144 -23.48 -3.98 -11.31
C ARG A 144 -24.44 -4.72 -10.37
N LYS A 145 -24.16 -6.01 -10.14
CA LYS A 145 -24.99 -6.94 -9.33
C LYS A 145 -24.40 -7.38 -7.98
N ASN A 146 -23.14 -7.08 -7.65
CA ASN A 146 -22.45 -7.59 -6.44
C ASN A 146 -21.88 -6.47 -5.56
N SER A 147 -21.98 -6.63 -4.22
CA SER A 147 -21.75 -5.59 -3.21
C SER A 147 -20.56 -5.83 -2.27
N HIS A 148 -19.45 -6.39 -2.76
CA HIS A 148 -18.23 -6.55 -1.94
C HIS A 148 -17.35 -5.29 -2.07
N ASP A 149 -16.72 -4.83 -0.98
CA ASP A 149 -16.03 -3.53 -0.91
C ASP A 149 -14.88 -3.39 -1.92
N ASP A 150 -14.04 -4.41 -2.01
CA ASP A 150 -12.89 -4.43 -2.91
C ASP A 150 -13.31 -4.43 -4.39
N PHE A 151 -14.45 -5.06 -4.70
CA PHE A 151 -15.04 -5.00 -6.04
C PHE A 151 -15.53 -3.58 -6.39
N ILE A 152 -16.04 -2.82 -5.42
CA ILE A 152 -16.49 -1.43 -5.62
C ILE A 152 -15.29 -0.53 -5.93
N LEU A 153 -14.20 -0.64 -5.17
CA LEU A 153 -13.00 0.18 -5.38
C LEU A 153 -12.32 -0.11 -6.71
N ARG A 154 -12.15 -1.40 -7.08
CA ARG A 154 -11.64 -1.78 -8.41
C ARG A 154 -12.50 -1.25 -9.53
N SER A 155 -13.80 -1.47 -9.41
CA SER A 155 -14.77 -0.98 -10.37
C SER A 155 -14.65 0.54 -10.57
N PHE A 156 -14.48 1.28 -9.47
CA PHE A 156 -14.31 2.72 -9.50
C PHE A 156 -13.00 3.13 -10.17
N ALA A 157 -11.90 2.43 -9.90
CA ALA A 157 -10.64 2.59 -10.61
C ALA A 157 -10.82 2.35 -12.13
N ASP A 158 -11.48 1.27 -12.53
CA ASP A 158 -11.76 0.96 -13.94
C ASP A 158 -12.59 2.06 -14.61
N LEU A 159 -13.56 2.64 -13.90
CA LEU A 159 -14.33 3.78 -14.43
C LEU A 159 -13.44 4.99 -14.69
N LEU A 160 -12.50 5.29 -13.79
CA LEU A 160 -11.58 6.42 -13.96
C LEU A 160 -10.58 6.15 -15.11
N GLU A 161 -10.10 4.91 -15.22
CA GLU A 161 -9.21 4.49 -16.31
C GLU A 161 -9.89 4.63 -17.68
N ASN A 162 -11.15 4.19 -17.81
CA ASN A 162 -11.96 4.38 -19.02
C ASN A 162 -12.18 5.86 -19.40
N GLU A 163 -12.01 6.77 -18.44
CA GLU A 163 -12.14 8.21 -18.64
C GLU A 163 -10.79 8.90 -18.88
N GLY A 164 -9.71 8.13 -18.99
CA GLY A 164 -8.35 8.58 -19.27
C GLY A 164 -7.52 8.92 -18.03
N ILE A 165 -7.95 8.52 -16.84
CA ILE A 165 -7.27 8.78 -15.57
C ILE A 165 -6.74 7.45 -15.01
N LYS A 166 -5.44 7.20 -15.19
CA LYS A 166 -4.80 5.98 -14.72
C LYS A 166 -4.62 5.98 -13.20
N ILE A 167 -5.07 4.93 -12.52
CA ILE A 167 -4.84 4.78 -11.08
C ILE A 167 -3.48 4.14 -10.82
N ARG A 168 -2.61 4.88 -10.14
CA ARG A 168 -1.29 4.46 -9.69
C ARG A 168 -1.37 3.82 -8.30
N PRO A 169 -0.42 2.93 -7.92
CA PRO A 169 -0.31 2.48 -6.55
C PRO A 169 -0.08 3.64 -5.60
N SER A 170 -0.78 3.69 -4.47
CA SER A 170 -0.65 4.74 -3.44
C SER A 170 0.79 4.91 -2.93
N THR A 171 1.63 3.88 -3.07
CA THR A 171 3.04 3.85 -2.68
C THR A 171 4.03 4.31 -3.75
N PHE A 172 3.59 4.65 -4.98
CA PHE A 172 4.53 4.93 -6.08
C PHE A 172 5.49 6.10 -5.82
N LEU A 173 5.08 7.07 -5.00
CA LEU A 173 5.95 8.17 -4.54
C LEU A 173 6.51 7.96 -3.13
N LEU A 174 6.07 6.91 -2.45
CA LEU A 174 6.38 6.56 -1.07
C LEU A 174 6.82 5.08 -0.95
N PRO A 175 7.82 4.62 -1.74
CA PRO A 175 8.25 3.21 -1.67
C PRO A 175 8.85 2.87 -0.30
N ASP A 176 9.35 3.87 0.42
CA ASP A 176 9.88 3.74 1.77
C ASP A 176 8.82 3.41 2.83
N LEU A 177 7.54 3.63 2.54
CA LEU A 177 6.43 3.20 3.39
C LEU A 177 6.14 1.69 3.30
N LEU A 178 6.55 1.04 2.22
CA LEU A 178 6.40 -0.42 2.11
C LEU A 178 7.19 -1.10 3.21
N SER A 179 6.63 -2.17 3.77
CA SER A 179 7.28 -3.01 4.77
C SER A 179 8.38 -3.85 4.10
N PRO A 180 9.69 -3.56 4.30
CA PRO A 180 10.76 -4.36 3.68
C PRO A 180 10.88 -5.72 4.38
N ARG A 181 11.21 -6.78 3.63
CA ARG A 181 11.42 -8.13 4.20
C ARG A 181 12.51 -8.11 5.27
N GLY A 182 12.32 -8.88 6.33
CA GLY A 182 13.29 -9.10 7.40
C GLY A 182 12.75 -8.81 8.80
N CYS A 183 13.62 -8.95 9.79
CA CYS A 183 13.35 -8.57 11.17
C CYS A 183 13.85 -7.15 11.42
N TRP A 184 12.98 -6.27 11.89
CA TRP A 184 13.28 -4.83 12.03
C TRP A 184 13.78 -4.44 13.41
N THR A 185 13.43 -5.25 14.41
CA THR A 185 13.74 -5.05 15.83
C THR A 185 15.03 -5.79 16.22
N ARG A 186 15.62 -5.40 17.36
CA ARG A 186 16.77 -6.09 17.96
C ARG A 186 16.39 -7.51 18.41
N ARG A 187 15.21 -7.65 19.02
CA ARG A 187 14.65 -8.96 19.38
C ARG A 187 14.20 -9.66 18.10
N LYS A 188 14.63 -10.91 17.93
CA LYS A 188 14.13 -11.85 16.92
C LYS A 188 13.08 -12.78 17.54
N PRO A 189 12.15 -13.33 16.75
CA PRO A 189 11.25 -14.36 17.26
C PRO A 189 12.05 -15.60 17.71
N ALA A 190 11.59 -16.22 18.80
CA ALA A 190 12.10 -17.49 19.29
C ALA A 190 11.54 -18.66 18.46
N SER A 191 12.11 -19.86 18.61
CA SER A 191 11.70 -21.05 17.83
C SER A 191 10.26 -21.51 18.11
N SER A 192 9.69 -21.22 19.28
CA SER A 192 8.27 -21.45 19.56
C SER A 192 7.41 -20.44 18.81
N GLU A 193 7.77 -19.17 18.85
CA GLU A 193 7.05 -18.10 18.15
C GLU A 193 7.07 -18.31 16.63
N TYR A 194 8.17 -18.78 16.04
CA TYR A 194 8.22 -19.09 14.61
C TYR A 194 7.19 -20.14 14.16
N ARG A 195 6.89 -21.14 14.98
CA ARG A 195 5.86 -22.16 14.67
C ARG A 195 4.45 -21.56 14.66
N ASP A 196 4.20 -20.63 15.56
CA ASP A 196 2.94 -19.87 15.60
C ASP A 196 2.85 -18.87 14.45
N ILE A 197 3.97 -18.23 14.07
CA ILE A 197 4.04 -17.35 12.90
C ILE A 197 3.66 -18.14 11.63
N GLU A 198 4.22 -19.33 11.42
CA GLU A 198 3.91 -20.19 10.28
C GLU A 198 2.43 -20.60 10.26
N THR A 199 1.92 -21.09 11.39
CA THR A 199 0.50 -21.48 11.51
C THR A 199 -0.42 -20.28 11.28
N GLY A 200 -0.12 -19.15 11.92
CA GLY A 200 -0.88 -17.91 11.80
C GLY A 200 -0.83 -17.33 10.39
N TRP A 201 0.29 -17.47 9.68
CA TRP A 201 0.43 -17.08 8.27
C TRP A 201 -0.53 -17.86 7.38
N HIS A 202 -0.54 -19.18 7.48
CA HIS A 202 -1.44 -20.03 6.71
C HIS A 202 -2.91 -19.74 7.00
N VAL A 203 -3.27 -19.56 8.27
CA VAL A 203 -4.63 -19.21 8.66
C VAL A 203 -5.00 -17.85 8.06
N ALA A 204 -4.19 -16.80 8.30
CA ALA A 204 -4.47 -15.44 7.82
C ALA A 204 -4.65 -15.39 6.29
N ARG A 205 -3.88 -16.18 5.54
CA ARG A 205 -4.06 -16.36 4.09
C ARG A 205 -5.45 -16.89 3.73
N GLU A 206 -5.90 -17.96 4.38
CA GLU A 206 -7.20 -18.56 4.11
C GLU A 206 -8.35 -17.64 4.52
N ILE A 207 -8.27 -16.99 5.69
CA ILE A 207 -9.35 -16.09 6.10
C ILE A 207 -9.42 -14.85 5.19
N GLY A 208 -8.26 -14.35 4.74
CA GLY A 208 -8.17 -13.31 3.73
C GLY A 208 -8.77 -13.73 2.39
N ARG A 209 -8.53 -14.97 1.95
CA ARG A 209 -9.13 -15.54 0.73
C ARG A 209 -10.66 -15.61 0.78
N LEU A 210 -11.22 -15.84 1.97
CA LEU A 210 -12.66 -15.82 2.23
C LEU A 210 -13.23 -14.40 2.43
N ASP A 211 -12.39 -13.37 2.31
CA ASP A 211 -12.72 -11.95 2.49
C ASP A 211 -13.25 -11.58 3.89
N VAL A 212 -12.99 -12.41 4.91
CA VAL A 212 -13.49 -12.16 6.27
C VAL A 212 -12.70 -11.05 6.96
N GLY A 213 -11.37 -11.11 6.88
CA GLY A 213 -10.46 -10.18 7.54
C GLY A 213 -9.02 -10.42 7.11
N GLN A 214 -8.07 -9.71 7.71
CA GLN A 214 -6.67 -9.73 7.28
C GLN A 214 -5.67 -9.88 8.45
N CYS A 215 -6.18 -9.97 9.68
CA CYS A 215 -5.41 -10.14 10.90
C CYS A 215 -5.85 -11.39 11.68
N VAL A 216 -4.88 -12.12 12.22
CA VAL A 216 -5.06 -13.29 13.09
C VAL A 216 -4.19 -13.12 14.33
N VAL A 217 -4.72 -13.51 15.48
CA VAL A 217 -3.99 -13.57 16.75
C VAL A 217 -3.87 -15.04 17.16
N ILE A 218 -2.64 -15.49 17.38
CA ILE A 218 -2.30 -16.89 17.66
C ILE A 218 -1.34 -16.99 18.85
N ALA A 219 -1.46 -18.06 19.62
CA ALA A 219 -0.47 -18.45 20.63
C ALA A 219 -0.48 -19.96 20.84
N ASN A 220 0.71 -20.57 20.95
CA ASN A 220 0.91 -21.99 21.22
C ASN A 220 0.09 -22.90 20.27
N GLY A 221 0.13 -22.61 18.97
CA GLY A 221 -0.58 -23.31 17.91
C GLY A 221 -2.09 -23.05 17.85
N THR A 222 -2.63 -22.23 18.75
CA THR A 222 -4.08 -21.98 18.86
C THR A 222 -4.44 -20.61 18.33
N VAL A 223 -5.29 -20.56 17.30
CA VAL A 223 -5.87 -19.30 16.83
C VAL A 223 -6.87 -18.80 17.85
N LEU A 224 -6.58 -17.65 18.45
CA LEU A 224 -7.39 -17.05 19.51
C LEU A 224 -8.41 -16.07 18.96
N ALA A 225 -8.02 -15.29 17.96
CA ALA A 225 -8.91 -14.35 17.31
C ALA A 225 -8.60 -14.23 15.82
N VAL A 226 -9.65 -13.98 15.05
CA VAL A 226 -9.60 -13.66 13.64
C VAL A 226 -10.36 -12.35 13.45
N GLU A 227 -9.77 -11.43 12.70
CA GLU A 227 -10.37 -10.15 12.36
C GLU A 227 -11.60 -10.36 11.47
N ALA A 228 -12.63 -9.56 11.74
CA ALA A 228 -13.79 -9.42 10.88
C ALA A 228 -14.17 -7.94 10.79
N ALA A 229 -15.46 -7.62 10.93
CA ALA A 229 -15.95 -6.24 10.87
C ALA A 229 -15.53 -5.37 12.07
N ASP A 230 -14.99 -5.97 13.14
CA ASP A 230 -14.51 -5.31 14.36
C ASP A 230 -13.16 -4.60 14.18
N GLY A 231 -12.36 -5.04 13.20
CA GLY A 231 -11.07 -4.44 12.87
C GLY A 231 -9.90 -4.95 13.72
N THR A 232 -8.70 -4.56 13.29
CA THR A 232 -7.42 -5.10 13.81
C THR A 232 -7.26 -4.89 15.32
N ASP A 233 -7.45 -3.66 15.83
CA ASP A 233 -7.20 -3.37 17.26
C ASP A 233 -8.11 -4.18 18.19
N ALA A 234 -9.42 -4.24 17.87
CA ALA A 234 -10.39 -5.05 18.61
C ALA A 234 -10.06 -6.54 18.55
N THR A 235 -9.50 -7.01 17.43
CA THR A 235 -9.05 -8.39 17.26
C THR A 235 -7.86 -8.72 18.17
N ILE A 236 -6.89 -7.81 18.27
CA ILE A 236 -5.72 -7.97 19.16
C ILE A 236 -6.18 -8.03 20.61
N GLU A 237 -7.04 -7.10 21.04
CA GLU A 237 -7.57 -7.05 22.40
C GLU A 237 -8.38 -8.31 22.76
N ARG A 238 -9.23 -8.78 21.84
CA ARG A 238 -9.99 -10.03 22.00
C ARG A 238 -9.09 -11.25 22.08
N GLY A 239 -8.10 -11.36 21.20
CA GLY A 239 -7.14 -12.46 21.21
C GLY A 239 -6.32 -12.51 22.50
N ALA A 240 -5.85 -11.35 22.98
CA ALA A 240 -5.10 -11.27 24.23
C ALA A 240 -5.95 -11.60 25.47
N SER A 241 -7.22 -11.18 25.48
CA SER A 241 -8.17 -11.56 26.53
C SER A 241 -8.38 -13.08 26.60
N LEU A 242 -8.51 -13.74 25.44
CA LEU A 242 -8.70 -15.19 25.34
C LEU A 242 -7.46 -16.00 25.71
N ALA A 243 -6.26 -15.45 25.47
CA ALA A 243 -4.99 -16.09 25.84
C ALA A 243 -4.83 -16.30 27.36
N ASN A 244 -5.62 -15.59 28.19
CA ASN A 244 -5.56 -15.63 29.65
C ASN A 244 -4.10 -15.69 30.17
N ILE A 245 -3.30 -14.72 29.75
CA ILE A 245 -1.86 -14.68 30.01
C ILE A 245 -1.65 -14.61 31.53
N ARG A 246 -1.12 -15.70 32.10
CA ARG A 246 -0.84 -15.86 33.54
C ARG A 246 0.58 -16.36 33.70
N GLU A 247 1.31 -15.85 34.69
CA GLU A 247 2.58 -16.45 35.10
C GLU A 247 2.33 -17.92 35.51
N GLY A 248 3.01 -18.90 34.90
CA GLY A 248 2.75 -20.32 35.17
C GLY A 248 3.10 -21.27 34.02
N ALA A 249 2.28 -22.30 33.76
CA ALA A 249 2.45 -23.23 32.64
C ALA A 249 1.35 -23.03 31.58
N SER A 250 1.71 -23.12 30.30
CA SER A 250 0.75 -23.03 29.19
C SER A 250 -0.14 -24.28 29.12
N GLY A 251 -1.44 -24.13 28.86
CA GLY A 251 -2.36 -25.25 28.72
C GLY A 251 -3.82 -24.90 28.91
N TRP A 252 -4.70 -25.90 28.71
CA TRP A 252 -6.13 -25.74 28.93
C TRP A 252 -6.46 -25.45 30.41
N ASP A 253 -6.94 -24.24 30.71
CA ASP A 253 -7.38 -23.86 32.05
C ASP A 253 -8.84 -24.30 32.25
N LYS A 254 -9.01 -25.41 32.99
CA LYS A 254 -10.33 -25.96 33.33
C LYS A 254 -11.21 -24.99 34.12
N LYS A 255 -10.66 -23.98 34.80
CA LYS A 255 -11.45 -22.99 35.55
C LYS A 255 -11.99 -21.87 34.66
N SER A 256 -11.19 -21.35 33.73
CA SER A 256 -11.64 -20.31 32.81
C SER A 256 -12.34 -20.86 31.57
N GLY A 257 -12.15 -22.15 31.24
CA GLY A 257 -12.65 -22.75 30.01
C GLY A 257 -11.84 -22.36 28.77
N PHE A 258 -10.68 -21.73 28.96
CA PHE A 258 -9.83 -21.18 27.90
C PHE A 258 -8.39 -21.66 28.04
N PHE A 259 -7.62 -21.52 26.98
CA PHE A 259 -6.20 -21.86 26.98
C PHE A 259 -5.40 -20.76 27.66
N SER A 260 -4.64 -21.08 28.71
CA SER A 260 -3.71 -20.16 29.36
C SER A 260 -2.34 -20.22 28.67
N VAL A 261 -1.74 -19.06 28.43
CA VAL A 261 -0.38 -18.93 27.91
C VAL A 261 0.53 -18.44 29.03
N SER A 262 1.58 -19.19 29.32
CA SER A 262 2.48 -18.93 30.45
C SER A 262 3.49 -17.82 30.19
N GLU A 263 4.10 -17.85 29.02
CA GLU A 263 5.21 -16.97 28.64
C GLU A 263 5.22 -16.82 27.11
N GLY A 264 5.71 -15.68 26.62
CA GLY A 264 5.92 -15.45 25.18
C GLY A 264 4.82 -14.66 24.46
N GLY A 265 3.81 -14.14 25.16
CA GLY A 265 2.79 -13.24 24.59
C GLY A 265 1.96 -13.84 23.46
N VAL A 266 1.04 -13.05 22.89
CA VAL A 266 0.33 -13.43 21.65
C VAL A 266 1.07 -12.93 20.41
N ILE A 267 0.94 -13.65 19.30
CA ILE A 267 1.51 -13.28 18.00
C ILE A 267 0.40 -12.72 17.13
N VAL A 268 0.67 -11.56 16.55
CA VAL A 268 -0.25 -10.85 15.66
C VAL A 268 0.25 -11.01 14.24
N VAL A 269 -0.53 -11.67 13.39
CA VAL A 269 -0.22 -11.87 11.96
C VAL A 269 -1.18 -11.06 11.12
N LYS A 270 -0.67 -10.09 10.37
CA LYS A 270 -1.47 -9.20 9.51
C LYS A 270 -0.92 -9.19 8.09
N LEU A 271 -1.69 -9.74 7.15
CA LEU A 271 -1.29 -9.95 5.76
C LEU A 271 -2.20 -9.17 4.81
N ALA A 272 -1.79 -9.00 3.56
CA ALA A 272 -2.74 -8.56 2.54
C ALA A 272 -3.65 -9.73 2.16
N LYS A 273 -4.93 -9.45 1.90
CA LYS A 273 -5.84 -10.48 1.37
C LYS A 273 -5.34 -10.87 -0.03
N PRO A 274 -5.31 -12.16 -0.41
CA PRO A 274 -4.71 -12.59 -1.67
C PRO A 274 -5.27 -11.90 -2.91
N GLN A 275 -6.58 -11.64 -2.91
CA GLN A 275 -7.24 -10.95 -4.00
C GLN A 275 -6.95 -9.45 -4.00
N GLN A 276 -6.69 -8.79 -2.86
CA GLN A 276 -6.74 -7.34 -2.63
C GLN A 276 -6.01 -6.50 -3.68
N ASP A 277 -6.64 -5.42 -4.15
CA ASP A 277 -5.97 -4.49 -5.07
C ASP A 277 -5.07 -3.51 -4.29
N LEU A 278 -3.79 -3.88 -4.24
CA LEU A 278 -2.74 -3.15 -3.51
C LEU A 278 -2.49 -1.74 -4.06
N ARG A 279 -3.11 -1.32 -5.18
CA ARG A 279 -2.97 0.05 -5.66
C ARG A 279 -3.57 1.06 -4.69
N PHE A 280 -4.59 0.67 -3.94
CA PHE A 280 -5.34 1.58 -3.07
C PHE A 280 -5.77 0.95 -1.75
N ASP A 281 -5.60 -0.36 -1.58
CA ASP A 281 -6.00 -1.06 -0.36
C ASP A 281 -4.85 -1.95 0.13
N MET A 282 -3.90 -1.37 0.85
CA MET A 282 -2.81 -2.09 1.49
C MET A 282 -3.04 -2.11 3.01
N PRO A 283 -2.80 -3.26 3.69
CA PRO A 283 -2.78 -3.31 5.14
C PRO A 283 -1.77 -2.31 5.69
N ALA A 284 -2.19 -1.51 6.67
CA ALA A 284 -1.34 -0.54 7.33
C ALA A 284 -1.12 -0.88 8.80
N SER A 285 0.10 -0.64 9.28
CA SER A 285 0.50 -0.71 10.69
C SER A 285 1.30 0.53 11.05
N GLY A 286 1.29 0.91 12.32
CA GLY A 286 2.08 2.04 12.82
C GLY A 286 2.17 2.02 14.34
N ILE A 287 2.56 3.15 14.94
CA ILE A 287 2.75 3.29 16.39
C ILE A 287 1.54 2.78 17.19
N LYS A 288 0.31 3.15 16.80
CA LYS A 288 -0.92 2.71 17.47
C LYS A 288 -1.07 1.19 17.55
N THR A 289 -0.64 0.46 16.51
CA THR A 289 -0.65 -1.00 16.52
C THR A 289 0.27 -1.54 17.60
N ILE A 290 1.47 -0.95 17.75
CA ILE A 290 2.42 -1.33 18.79
C ILE A 290 1.90 -0.96 20.18
N GLU A 291 1.27 0.21 20.36
CA GLU A 291 0.61 0.58 21.63
C GLU A 291 -0.45 -0.45 22.04
N THR A 292 -1.29 -0.88 21.10
CA THR A 292 -2.30 -1.93 21.33
C THR A 292 -1.63 -3.24 21.71
N MET A 293 -0.57 -3.64 21.01
CA MET A 293 0.21 -4.84 21.32
C MET A 293 0.85 -4.80 22.71
N ILE A 294 1.40 -3.66 23.14
CA ILE A 294 1.97 -3.49 24.48
C ILE A 294 0.89 -3.71 25.55
N ARG A 295 -0.26 -3.04 25.43
CA ARG A 295 -1.39 -3.24 26.36
C ARG A 295 -1.84 -4.69 26.42
N CYS A 296 -1.76 -5.39 25.30
CA CYS A 296 -2.17 -6.78 25.12
C CYS A 296 -1.09 -7.82 25.43
N LYS A 297 0.12 -7.38 25.83
CA LYS A 297 1.28 -8.26 26.03
C LYS A 297 1.57 -9.17 24.81
N ALA A 298 1.37 -8.65 23.61
CA ALA A 298 1.76 -9.33 22.38
C ALA A 298 3.29 -9.30 22.23
N SER A 299 3.86 -10.30 21.57
CA SER A 299 5.31 -10.51 21.50
C SER A 299 5.90 -10.40 20.10
N VAL A 300 5.09 -10.65 19.07
CA VAL A 300 5.51 -10.57 17.67
C VAL A 300 4.42 -9.94 16.81
N LEU A 301 4.81 -8.98 15.97
CA LEU A 301 4.03 -8.51 14.84
C LEU A 301 4.62 -9.08 13.55
N VAL A 302 3.79 -9.80 12.80
CA VAL A 302 4.11 -10.34 11.48
C VAL A 302 3.37 -9.53 10.42
N LEU A 303 4.12 -9.02 9.46
CA LEU A 303 3.63 -8.27 8.32
C LEU A 303 3.99 -9.00 7.01
N GLU A 304 3.28 -8.68 5.93
CA GLU A 304 3.62 -9.17 4.60
C GLU A 304 4.57 -8.19 3.90
N ALA A 305 5.78 -8.64 3.61
CA ALA A 305 6.78 -7.79 2.99
C ALA A 305 6.32 -7.32 1.60
N GLU A 306 6.55 -6.04 1.32
CA GLU A 306 6.23 -5.35 0.06
C GLU A 306 4.73 -5.28 -0.28
N LYS A 307 3.88 -5.82 0.60
CA LYS A 307 2.42 -5.83 0.46
C LYS A 307 1.68 -5.23 1.64
N SER A 308 2.40 -4.73 2.64
CA SER A 308 1.87 -3.86 3.69
C SER A 308 2.63 -2.54 3.76
N ILE A 309 2.01 -1.57 4.44
CA ILE A 309 2.55 -0.24 4.71
C ILE A 309 2.84 -0.10 6.20
N SER A 310 3.94 0.57 6.54
CA SER A 310 4.32 0.91 7.91
C SER A 310 4.53 2.41 8.05
N PHE A 311 3.60 3.06 8.76
CA PHE A 311 3.72 4.48 9.13
C PHE A 311 4.69 4.64 10.29
N ASP A 312 5.45 5.73 10.28
CA ASP A 312 6.38 6.10 11.36
C ASP A 312 7.28 4.92 11.77
N ARG A 313 7.85 4.22 10.76
CA ARG A 313 8.53 2.93 10.95
C ARG A 313 9.67 3.01 11.96
N LYS A 314 10.39 4.13 12.05
CA LYS A 314 11.50 4.28 13.00
C LYS A 314 10.99 4.28 14.44
N GLU A 315 9.98 5.11 14.70
CA GLU A 315 9.31 5.25 15.98
C GLU A 315 8.61 3.94 16.38
N MET A 316 7.99 3.26 15.41
CA MET A 316 7.39 1.94 15.58
C MET A 316 8.42 0.89 16.03
N ILE A 317 9.61 0.85 15.41
CA ILE A 317 10.70 -0.07 15.77
C ILE A 317 11.24 0.26 17.16
N GLU A 318 11.50 1.53 17.46
CA GLU A 318 12.02 1.95 18.75
C GLU A 318 11.06 1.59 19.90
N MET A 319 9.76 1.85 19.71
CA MET A 319 8.74 1.49 20.69
C MET A 319 8.66 -0.03 20.89
N ALA A 320 8.71 -0.82 19.81
CA ALA A 320 8.69 -2.28 19.90
C ALA A 320 9.93 -2.82 20.62
N ASP A 321 11.12 -2.31 20.28
CA ASP A 321 12.39 -2.67 20.91
C ASP A 321 12.39 -2.39 22.42
N ASN A 322 11.86 -1.24 22.84
CA ASN A 322 11.78 -0.86 24.26
C ASN A 322 10.80 -1.71 25.06
N ASN A 323 9.89 -2.42 24.39
CA ASN A 323 8.88 -3.28 25.02
C ASN A 323 9.06 -4.77 24.71
N GLY A 324 10.20 -5.16 24.12
CA GLY A 324 10.50 -6.56 23.82
C GLY A 324 9.58 -7.19 22.77
N ILE A 325 8.99 -6.40 21.88
CA ILE A 325 8.17 -6.86 20.77
C ILE A 325 9.06 -7.06 19.55
N SER A 326 8.95 -8.22 18.89
CA SER A 326 9.61 -8.45 17.61
C SER A 326 8.72 -7.97 16.46
N ILE A 327 9.28 -7.26 15.48
CA ILE A 327 8.59 -6.95 14.22
C ILE A 327 9.30 -7.69 13.09
N VAL A 328 8.55 -8.51 12.35
CA VAL A 328 9.05 -9.23 11.18
C VAL A 328 8.13 -9.00 9.98
N ALA A 329 8.73 -8.79 8.81
CA ALA A 329 8.03 -8.80 7.54
C ALA A 329 8.53 -9.98 6.70
N MET A 330 7.61 -10.84 6.28
CA MET A 330 7.92 -12.12 5.64
C MET A 330 7.20 -12.23 4.28
N GLN A 331 7.52 -13.26 3.51
CA GLN A 331 6.88 -13.63 2.26
C GLN A 331 6.62 -15.14 2.24
N ASP A 332 5.81 -15.62 1.30
CA ASP A 332 5.49 -17.06 1.21
C ASP A 332 6.75 -17.94 1.00
N SER A 333 7.82 -17.36 0.42
CA SER A 333 9.13 -18.04 0.26
C SER A 333 9.82 -18.37 1.59
N ASP A 334 9.48 -17.68 2.68
CA ASP A 334 10.06 -17.92 4.02
C ASP A 334 9.56 -19.24 4.65
N PHE A 335 8.45 -19.81 4.15
CA PHE A 335 7.82 -21.01 4.69
C PHE A 335 7.95 -22.23 3.76
N THR A 336 8.45 -22.05 2.54
CA THR A 336 8.50 -23.11 1.51
C THR A 336 9.74 -24.00 1.59
N SER A 337 10.56 -23.87 2.64
CA SER A 337 11.84 -24.58 2.77
C SER A 337 11.79 -25.93 3.52
N ILE A 338 10.61 -26.54 3.72
CA ILE A 338 10.49 -27.88 4.34
C ILE A 338 9.51 -28.76 3.55
N LYS A 339 9.83 -29.03 2.28
CA LYS A 339 9.28 -30.18 1.51
C LYS A 339 10.32 -30.68 0.50
N SER A 340 11.41 -31.22 1.01
CA SER A 340 12.28 -32.10 0.25
C SER A 340 13.03 -32.97 1.25
N ASP A 341 12.39 -34.04 1.68
CA ASP A 341 13.00 -35.31 2.10
C ASP A 341 11.99 -36.44 1.85
#